data_AF-A0A812S634-F1
#
_entry.id   AF-A0A812S634-F1
#
_cell.length_a   1.000
_cell.length_b   1.000
_cell.length_c   1.000
_cell.angle_alpha   90.00
_cell.angle_beta   90.00
_cell.angle_gamma   90.00
#
_symmetry.space_group_name_H-M   'P 1'
#
loop_
_entity.id
_entity.type
_entity.pdbx_description
1 polymer ?
#
loop_
_entity_poly.entity_id
_entity_poly.type
_entity_poly.pdbx_seq_one_letter_code
_entity_poly.pdbx_strand_id
1 'polypeptide(L)'
;MKLKTAIRRGNLARKEGQNKQQEKAAKAHGQQQEEAASKIQASLRGNFAREEAHDRQEEQAATKIQAVHRGNLARKEGQERQQEKVAQETHDRQQEEAATKIQVKRGIFGATAAERRMIEIDDDKKLYPLFDKRMSAEVSGDSLGDDFKGYIFRIGGGNDKQGFPMKQGVLCNNRVRLLFKKGMSCFRERRTGVRKRKSVRGCIVGPDLAVLSLVMVKKGEQDIPGLTDDQKPRRLGPKRASNIRKLFGLEKKDDVRQFVVRREIKEGKKSKAPKIQRLITPSLLQRKRYFKAVVRKRMESGKEAKAAYQQRLVEYHHEQREVRAAELQKKKKGKKSDD
;
A
#
# COMPACT_ATOMS: atom_id res chain seq x y z
N MET A 1 -147.53 2.53 -21.83
CA MET A 1 -146.74 2.31 -20.59
C MET A 1 -145.84 1.06 -20.64
N LYS A 2 -144.85 0.92 -21.57
CA LYS A 2 -143.86 -0.17 -21.44
C LYS A 2 -142.39 0.19 -21.75
N LEU A 3 -142.11 1.37 -22.33
CA LEU A 3 -140.72 1.80 -22.60
C LEU A 3 -139.91 2.18 -21.35
N LYS A 4 -140.57 2.68 -20.29
CA LYS A 4 -139.88 3.19 -19.08
C LYS A 4 -139.21 2.11 -18.24
N THR A 5 -139.66 0.85 -18.29
CA THR A 5 -139.10 -0.26 -17.49
C THR A 5 -137.81 -0.84 -18.10
N ALA A 6 -137.67 -0.85 -19.42
CA ALA A 6 -136.44 -1.30 -20.10
C ALA A 6 -135.25 -0.34 -19.84
N ILE A 7 -135.53 0.98 -19.83
CA ILE A 7 -134.52 2.01 -19.62
C ILE A 7 -133.93 1.93 -18.20
N ARG A 8 -134.75 1.63 -17.18
CA ARG A 8 -134.29 1.59 -15.78
C ARG A 8 -133.35 0.42 -15.48
N ARG A 9 -133.60 -0.77 -16.06
CA ARG A 9 -132.71 -1.94 -15.92
C ARG A 9 -131.38 -1.76 -16.66
N GLY A 10 -131.42 -1.16 -17.86
CA GLY A 10 -130.20 -0.85 -18.61
C GLY A 10 -129.31 0.18 -17.90
N ASN A 11 -129.91 1.18 -17.24
CA ASN A 11 -129.17 2.20 -16.50
C ASN A 11 -128.49 1.64 -15.23
N LEU A 12 -129.10 0.67 -14.54
CA LEU A 12 -128.52 0.06 -13.35
C LEU A 12 -127.31 -0.83 -13.68
N ALA A 13 -127.42 -1.67 -14.72
CA ALA A 13 -126.31 -2.52 -15.17
C ALA A 13 -125.11 -1.71 -15.69
N ARG A 14 -125.36 -0.57 -16.37
CA ARG A 14 -124.29 0.37 -16.75
C ARG A 14 -123.59 0.98 -15.53
N LYS A 15 -124.34 1.34 -14.49
CA LYS A 15 -123.77 1.92 -13.25
C LYS A 15 -122.88 0.94 -12.51
N GLU A 16 -123.29 -0.34 -12.41
CA GLU A 16 -122.48 -1.39 -11.78
C GLU A 16 -121.22 -1.74 -12.61
N GLY A 17 -121.34 -1.76 -13.94
CA GLY A 17 -120.20 -1.93 -14.84
C GLY A 17 -119.17 -0.79 -14.73
N GLN A 18 -119.66 0.46 -14.63
CA GLN A 18 -118.83 1.63 -14.40
C GLN A 18 -118.13 1.59 -13.03
N ASN A 19 -118.81 1.19 -11.96
CA ASN A 19 -118.18 1.05 -10.64
C ASN A 19 -117.09 -0.03 -10.61
N LYS A 20 -117.33 -1.21 -11.22
CA LYS A 20 -116.30 -2.27 -11.29
C LYS A 20 -115.09 -1.87 -12.13
N GLN A 21 -115.29 -1.08 -13.20
CA GLN A 21 -114.20 -0.52 -13.98
C GLN A 21 -113.41 0.53 -13.19
N GLN A 22 -114.08 1.39 -12.42
CA GLN A 22 -113.42 2.36 -11.54
C GLN A 22 -112.60 1.68 -10.44
N GLU A 23 -113.13 0.61 -9.83
CA GLU A 23 -112.43 -0.12 -8.76
C GLU A 23 -111.19 -0.88 -9.26
N LYS A 24 -111.26 -1.48 -10.46
CA LYS A 24 -110.08 -2.08 -11.11
C LYS A 24 -109.02 -1.04 -11.48
N ALA A 25 -109.44 0.13 -11.97
CA ALA A 25 -108.53 1.22 -12.29
C ALA A 25 -107.81 1.75 -11.03
N ALA A 26 -108.54 1.87 -9.91
CA ALA A 26 -107.96 2.29 -8.62
C ALA A 26 -106.92 1.29 -8.09
N LYS A 27 -107.19 -0.03 -8.17
CA LYS A 27 -106.22 -1.07 -7.78
C LYS A 27 -104.98 -1.09 -8.67
N ALA A 28 -105.15 -0.94 -9.99
CA ALA A 28 -104.02 -0.85 -10.92
C ALA A 28 -103.15 0.39 -10.65
N HIS A 29 -103.77 1.53 -10.35
CA HIS A 29 -103.04 2.75 -9.99
C HIS A 29 -102.28 2.61 -8.66
N GLY A 30 -102.87 1.95 -7.64
CA GLY A 30 -102.19 1.67 -6.37
C GLY A 30 -100.96 0.75 -6.55
N GLN A 31 -101.09 -0.30 -7.36
CA GLN A 31 -99.95 -1.19 -7.70
C GLN A 31 -98.85 -0.44 -8.45
N GLN A 32 -99.22 0.46 -9.39
CA GLN A 32 -98.25 1.32 -10.07
C GLN A 32 -97.53 2.28 -9.12
N GLN A 33 -98.23 2.80 -8.10
CA GLN A 33 -97.62 3.67 -7.09
C GLN A 33 -96.63 2.92 -6.18
N GLU A 34 -96.95 1.68 -5.76
CA GLU A 34 -96.04 0.85 -4.96
C GLU A 34 -94.80 0.41 -5.76
N GLU A 35 -94.96 0.05 -7.02
CA GLU A 35 -93.82 -0.24 -7.92
C GLU A 35 -92.94 0.99 -8.16
N ALA A 36 -93.55 2.18 -8.29
CA ALA A 36 -92.79 3.44 -8.40
C ALA A 36 -92.02 3.76 -7.10
N ALA A 37 -92.65 3.57 -5.94
CA ALA A 37 -92.01 3.79 -4.64
C ALA A 37 -90.82 2.84 -4.40
N SER A 38 -90.98 1.56 -4.72
CA SER A 38 -89.89 0.57 -4.60
C SER A 38 -88.73 0.86 -5.57
N LYS A 39 -89.00 1.32 -6.80
CA LYS A 39 -87.96 1.79 -7.73
C LYS A 39 -87.18 3.00 -7.21
N ILE A 40 -87.87 3.98 -6.60
CA ILE A 40 -87.22 5.15 -6.01
C ILE A 40 -86.33 4.75 -4.83
N GLN A 41 -86.81 3.86 -3.95
CA GLN A 41 -86.00 3.36 -2.84
C GLN A 41 -84.77 2.57 -3.30
N ALA A 42 -84.91 1.75 -4.34
CA ALA A 42 -83.79 1.03 -4.94
C ALA A 42 -82.74 1.97 -5.56
N SER A 43 -83.19 3.05 -6.22
CA SER A 43 -82.27 4.04 -6.81
C SER A 43 -81.49 4.82 -5.74
N LEU A 44 -82.16 5.21 -4.64
CA LEU A 44 -81.53 5.90 -3.51
C LEU A 44 -80.50 5.03 -2.81
N ARG A 45 -80.80 3.74 -2.57
CA ARG A 45 -79.81 2.78 -2.03
C ARG A 45 -78.62 2.60 -2.98
N GLY A 46 -78.89 2.53 -4.28
CA GLY A 46 -77.83 2.43 -5.29
C GLY A 46 -76.94 3.68 -5.35
N ASN A 47 -77.53 4.87 -5.19
CA ASN A 47 -76.77 6.13 -5.11
C ASN A 47 -75.90 6.15 -3.87
N PHE A 48 -76.46 5.84 -2.69
CA PHE A 48 -75.72 5.82 -1.44
C PHE A 48 -74.57 4.82 -1.46
N ALA A 49 -74.79 3.61 -1.99
CA ALA A 49 -73.72 2.61 -2.13
C ALA A 49 -72.60 3.04 -3.10
N ARG A 50 -72.92 3.85 -4.14
CA ARG A 50 -71.92 4.41 -5.04
C ARG A 50 -71.11 5.52 -4.38
N GLU A 51 -71.76 6.35 -3.59
CA GLU A 51 -71.13 7.44 -2.81
C GLU A 51 -70.18 6.85 -1.77
N GLU A 52 -70.60 5.84 -0.99
CA GLU A 52 -69.71 5.14 -0.05
C GLU A 52 -68.52 4.46 -0.74
N ALA A 53 -68.72 3.90 -1.94
CA ALA A 53 -67.64 3.27 -2.69
C ALA A 53 -66.61 4.30 -3.20
N HIS A 54 -67.08 5.49 -3.59
CA HIS A 54 -66.24 6.61 -3.98
C HIS A 54 -65.41 7.11 -2.79
N ASP A 55 -66.05 7.35 -1.65
CA ASP A 55 -65.36 7.82 -0.43
C ASP A 55 -64.29 6.82 0.04
N ARG A 56 -64.57 5.52 0.00
CA ARG A 56 -63.58 4.47 0.30
C ARG A 56 -62.38 4.50 -0.67
N GLN A 57 -62.60 4.82 -1.95
CA GLN A 57 -61.52 4.96 -2.91
C GLN A 57 -60.67 6.19 -2.62
N GLU A 58 -61.28 7.31 -2.22
CA GLU A 58 -60.57 8.52 -1.81
C GLU A 58 -59.73 8.30 -0.55
N GLU A 59 -60.26 7.61 0.47
CA GLU A 59 -59.52 7.26 1.68
C GLU A 59 -58.32 6.33 1.37
N GLN A 60 -58.51 5.34 0.49
CA GLN A 60 -57.43 4.45 0.04
C GLN A 60 -56.36 5.22 -0.77
N ALA A 61 -56.77 6.19 -1.58
CA ALA A 61 -55.83 7.05 -2.30
C ALA A 61 -55.05 7.95 -1.34
N ALA A 62 -55.72 8.55 -0.35
CA ALA A 62 -55.10 9.41 0.66
C ALA A 62 -54.06 8.65 1.50
N THR A 63 -54.41 7.45 1.99
CA THR A 63 -53.48 6.59 2.74
C THR A 63 -52.26 6.19 1.91
N LYS A 64 -52.45 5.91 0.61
CA LYS A 64 -51.35 5.60 -0.32
C LYS A 64 -50.42 6.79 -0.54
N ILE A 65 -50.97 8.00 -0.71
CA ILE A 65 -50.18 9.24 -0.85
C ILE A 65 -49.38 9.52 0.42
N GLN A 66 -50.00 9.37 1.59
CA GLN A 66 -49.32 9.54 2.87
C GLN A 66 -48.18 8.54 3.06
N ALA A 67 -48.37 7.28 2.68
CA ALA A 67 -47.31 6.26 2.73
C ALA A 67 -46.13 6.59 1.80
N VAL A 68 -46.41 7.06 0.58
CA VAL A 68 -45.37 7.51 -0.37
C VAL A 68 -44.62 8.71 0.18
N HIS A 69 -45.31 9.69 0.77
CA HIS A 69 -44.69 10.87 1.36
C HIS A 69 -43.76 10.50 2.53
N ARG A 70 -44.22 9.62 3.44
CA ARG A 70 -43.38 9.08 4.53
C ARG A 70 -42.14 8.35 3.99
N GLY A 71 -42.31 7.52 2.96
CA GLY A 71 -41.20 6.81 2.31
C GLY A 71 -40.22 7.73 1.57
N ASN A 72 -40.69 8.86 1.05
CA ASN A 72 -39.82 9.88 0.43
C ASN A 72 -39.04 10.66 1.50
N LEU A 73 -39.67 11.07 2.59
CA LEU A 73 -39.01 11.73 3.72
C LEU A 73 -37.91 10.85 4.33
N ALA A 74 -38.21 9.58 4.62
CA ALA A 74 -37.22 8.65 5.17
C ALA A 74 -36.02 8.42 4.24
N ARG A 75 -36.24 8.40 2.91
CA ARG A 75 -35.17 8.32 1.92
C ARG A 75 -34.32 9.59 1.89
N LYS A 76 -34.96 10.75 1.99
CA LYS A 76 -34.27 12.05 2.04
C LYS A 76 -33.40 12.16 3.29
N GLU A 77 -33.95 11.84 4.46
CA GLU A 77 -33.20 11.78 5.73
C GLU A 77 -32.05 10.77 5.67
N GLY A 78 -32.26 9.61 5.03
CA GLY A 78 -31.22 8.61 4.83
C GLY A 78 -30.06 9.12 3.95
N GLN A 79 -30.39 9.85 2.88
CA GLN A 79 -29.38 10.49 2.02
C GLN A 79 -28.64 11.62 2.75
N GLU A 80 -29.34 12.46 3.51
CA GLU A 80 -28.75 13.53 4.32
C GLU A 80 -27.78 12.95 5.36
N ARG A 81 -28.18 11.90 6.11
CA ARG A 81 -27.29 11.22 7.06
C ARG A 81 -26.06 10.57 6.40
N GLN A 82 -26.20 10.06 5.18
CA GLN A 82 -25.06 9.53 4.42
C GLN A 82 -24.13 10.66 3.97
N GLN A 83 -24.67 11.78 3.51
CA GLN A 83 -23.87 12.96 3.15
C GLN A 83 -23.15 13.54 4.36
N GLU A 84 -23.81 13.65 5.51
CA GLU A 84 -23.20 14.08 6.78
C GLU A 84 -22.05 13.16 7.20
N LYS A 85 -22.24 11.83 7.14
CA LYS A 85 -21.16 10.87 7.45
C LYS A 85 -19.96 11.01 6.53
N VAL A 86 -20.20 11.14 5.22
CA VAL A 86 -19.12 11.35 4.23
C VAL A 86 -18.43 12.71 4.46
N ALA A 87 -19.17 13.75 4.81
CA ALA A 87 -18.61 15.05 5.17
C ALA A 87 -17.74 14.96 6.44
N GLN A 88 -18.20 14.23 7.46
CA GLN A 88 -17.45 14.00 8.69
C GLN A 88 -16.14 13.22 8.41
N GLU A 89 -16.23 12.10 7.69
CA GLU A 89 -15.06 11.28 7.34
C GLU A 89 -14.05 12.03 6.46
N THR A 90 -14.53 12.87 5.54
CA THR A 90 -13.65 13.70 4.71
C THR A 90 -13.01 14.82 5.52
N HIS A 91 -13.71 15.40 6.50
CA HIS A 91 -13.16 16.41 7.40
C HIS A 91 -12.07 15.83 8.31
N ASP A 92 -12.32 14.69 8.96
CA ASP A 92 -11.35 14.00 9.82
C ASP A 92 -10.09 13.61 9.02
N ARG A 93 -10.28 13.15 7.78
CA ARG A 93 -9.18 12.83 6.87
C ARG A 93 -8.42 14.09 6.40
N GLN A 94 -9.09 15.22 6.19
CA GLN A 94 -8.43 16.49 5.90
C GLN A 94 -7.61 17.00 7.09
N GLN A 95 -8.09 16.80 8.32
CA GLN A 95 -7.35 17.13 9.53
C GLN A 95 -6.10 16.24 9.70
N GLU A 96 -6.21 14.92 9.50
CA GLU A 96 -5.04 14.03 9.51
C GLU A 96 -4.05 14.32 8.36
N GLU A 97 -4.54 14.75 7.19
CA GLU A 97 -3.70 15.15 6.05
C GLU A 97 -3.02 16.52 6.28
N ALA A 98 -3.49 17.33 7.23
CA ALA A 98 -2.89 18.62 7.60
C ALA A 98 -1.73 18.45 8.60
N ALA A 99 -1.82 17.49 9.52
CA ALA A 99 -0.78 17.24 10.51
C ALA A 99 0.51 16.68 9.88
N THR A 100 1.63 17.35 10.10
CA THR A 100 2.95 16.83 9.66
C THR A 100 3.56 15.99 10.76
N LYS A 101 3.80 14.70 10.49
CA LYS A 101 4.42 13.80 11.48
C LYS A 101 5.94 13.97 11.45
N ILE A 102 6.54 14.39 12.55
CA ILE A 102 7.99 14.43 12.70
C ILE A 102 8.46 13.11 13.33
N GLN A 103 9.31 12.40 12.60
CA GLN A 103 10.04 11.26 13.13
C GLN A 103 11.41 11.72 13.64
N VAL A 104 11.53 11.87 14.96
CA VAL A 104 12.81 12.16 15.59
C VAL A 104 13.57 10.86 15.83
N LYS A 105 14.81 10.81 15.37
CA LYS A 105 15.73 9.67 15.54
C LYS A 105 16.88 10.11 16.42
N ARG A 106 17.18 9.31 17.43
CA ARG A 106 18.43 9.42 18.17
C ARG A 106 19.56 9.12 17.21
N GLY A 107 20.54 10.01 17.11
CA GLY A 107 21.77 9.74 16.39
C GLY A 107 22.48 8.51 16.96
N ILE A 108 23.23 7.79 16.14
CA ILE A 108 24.07 6.70 16.62
C ILE A 108 25.33 7.32 17.24
N PHE A 109 25.28 7.56 18.54
CA PHE A 109 26.45 7.96 19.35
C PHE A 109 27.01 6.73 20.06
N GLY A 110 28.31 6.47 19.97
CA GLY A 110 28.96 5.38 20.73
C GLY A 110 28.29 4.00 20.59
N ALA A 111 28.12 3.31 21.72
CA ALA A 111 27.63 1.93 21.81
C ALA A 111 26.10 1.78 21.90
N THR A 112 25.36 2.89 21.85
CA THR A 112 23.91 2.91 22.05
C THR A 112 23.15 2.71 20.73
N ALA A 113 22.07 1.95 20.81
CA ALA A 113 21.17 1.68 19.71
C ALA A 113 20.36 2.94 19.39
N ALA A 114 20.06 3.12 18.11
CA ALA A 114 19.22 4.24 17.68
C ALA A 114 17.78 4.01 18.13
N GLU A 115 17.33 4.82 19.07
CA GLU A 115 15.91 4.96 19.41
C GLU A 115 15.24 5.95 18.46
N ARG A 116 13.92 5.82 18.33
CA ARG A 116 13.12 6.63 17.40
C ARG A 116 11.77 6.87 18.03
N ARG A 117 11.30 8.11 17.95
CA ARG A 117 9.96 8.51 18.38
C ARG A 117 9.27 9.25 17.24
N MET A 118 7.98 8.96 17.06
CA MET A 118 7.11 9.70 16.15
C MET A 118 6.38 10.75 16.99
N ILE A 119 6.34 11.97 16.51
CA ILE A 119 5.70 13.11 17.14
C ILE A 119 4.81 13.75 16.09
N GLU A 120 3.57 14.00 16.46
CA GLU A 120 2.61 14.70 15.62
C GLU A 120 2.67 16.19 15.95
N ILE A 121 2.77 17.01 14.91
CA ILE A 121 2.83 18.47 15.04
C ILE A 121 1.77 19.05 14.11
N ASP A 122 0.77 19.66 14.73
CA ASP A 122 -0.37 20.26 14.03
C ASP A 122 -0.16 21.77 13.79
N ASP A 123 0.72 22.41 14.57
CA ASP A 123 1.00 23.84 14.45
C ASP A 123 2.10 24.13 13.42
N ASP A 124 1.70 24.68 12.28
CA ASP A 124 2.58 25.08 11.18
C ASP A 124 3.69 26.06 11.61
N LYS A 125 3.46 26.89 12.63
CA LYS A 125 4.48 27.85 13.11
C LYS A 125 5.72 27.14 13.64
N LYS A 126 5.54 25.97 14.26
CA LYS A 126 6.64 25.12 14.75
C LYS A 126 7.46 24.54 13.59
N LEU A 127 6.83 24.37 12.43
CA LEU A 127 7.42 23.79 11.22
C LEU A 127 8.12 24.82 10.33
N TYR A 128 7.74 26.10 10.36
CA TYR A 128 8.34 27.15 9.52
C TYR A 128 9.87 27.22 9.56
N PRO A 129 10.56 27.06 10.71
CA PRO A 129 12.03 27.07 10.74
C PRO A 129 12.68 25.91 9.96
N LEU A 130 11.92 24.84 9.70
CA LEU A 130 12.34 23.67 8.92
C LEU A 130 12.13 23.87 7.41
N PHE A 131 11.21 24.73 7.00
CA PHE A 131 10.92 24.98 5.59
C PHE A 131 12.09 25.67 4.89
N ASP A 132 12.20 25.40 3.58
CA ASP A 132 13.29 25.85 2.71
C ASP A 132 14.71 25.40 3.11
N LYS A 133 14.81 24.59 4.18
CA LYS A 133 16.05 23.90 4.54
C LYS A 133 16.23 22.68 3.65
N ARG A 134 17.48 22.36 3.38
CA ARG A 134 17.87 21.17 2.61
C ARG A 134 18.07 19.99 3.53
N MET A 135 17.84 18.78 3.01
CA MET A 135 18.30 17.56 3.66
C MET A 135 19.79 17.65 4.04
N SER A 136 20.13 17.11 5.20
CA SER A 136 21.43 17.20 5.88
C SER A 136 21.80 18.55 6.48
N ALA A 137 20.94 19.57 6.38
CA ALA A 137 21.12 20.81 7.14
C ALA A 137 20.84 20.60 8.64
N GLU A 138 21.59 21.31 9.47
CA GLU A 138 21.35 21.40 10.91
C GLU A 138 20.34 22.51 11.20
N VAL A 139 19.43 22.23 12.13
CA VAL A 139 18.29 23.06 12.51
C VAL A 139 18.12 22.98 14.02
N SER A 140 17.73 24.10 14.65
CA SER A 140 17.43 24.09 16.08
C SER A 140 16.13 23.37 16.36
N GLY A 141 16.07 22.63 17.48
CA GLY A 141 14.88 21.96 17.98
C GLY A 141 13.93 22.87 18.76
N ASP A 142 14.36 24.07 19.13
CA ASP A 142 13.64 24.96 20.06
C ASP A 142 12.21 25.29 19.61
N SER A 143 11.96 25.33 18.29
CA SER A 143 10.62 25.65 17.75
C SER A 143 9.62 24.51 17.85
N LEU A 144 10.07 23.27 18.10
CA LEU A 144 9.20 22.09 18.12
C LEU A 144 8.46 21.94 19.46
N GLY A 145 9.01 22.51 20.54
CA GLY A 145 8.44 22.51 21.88
C GLY A 145 9.53 22.63 22.95
N ASP A 146 9.11 22.84 24.20
CA ASP A 146 10.03 23.04 25.32
C ASP A 146 10.93 21.83 25.60
N ASP A 147 10.42 20.61 25.39
CA ASP A 147 11.18 19.36 25.50
C ASP A 147 12.39 19.31 24.54
N PHE A 148 12.34 20.08 23.45
CA PHE A 148 13.35 20.11 22.39
C PHE A 148 14.31 21.30 22.51
N LYS A 149 14.23 22.06 23.60
CA LYS A 149 15.07 23.23 23.81
C LYS A 149 16.55 22.85 23.95
N GLY A 150 17.41 23.55 23.22
CA GLY A 150 18.85 23.31 23.15
C GLY A 150 19.24 22.09 22.32
N TYR A 151 18.30 21.34 21.76
CA TYR A 151 18.60 20.24 20.85
C TYR A 151 18.95 20.77 19.46
N ILE A 152 19.95 20.16 18.83
CA ILE A 152 20.25 20.40 17.41
C ILE A 152 19.94 19.15 16.63
N PHE A 153 19.09 19.30 15.62
CA PHE A 153 18.71 18.25 14.71
C PHE A 153 19.32 18.44 13.34
N ARG A 154 19.59 17.35 12.65
CA ARG A 154 19.91 17.33 11.23
C ARG A 154 18.75 16.70 10.46
N ILE A 155 18.32 17.35 9.39
CA ILE A 155 17.25 16.81 8.53
C ILE A 155 17.77 15.55 7.83
N GLY A 156 17.22 14.39 8.18
CA GLY A 156 17.60 13.09 7.62
C GLY A 156 16.90 12.75 6.31
N GLY A 157 15.80 13.45 5.99
CA GLY A 157 14.94 13.18 4.83
C GLY A 157 13.47 13.10 5.25
N GLY A 158 12.64 12.48 4.42
CA GLY A 158 11.21 12.39 4.69
C GLY A 158 10.44 11.75 3.55
N ASN A 159 9.13 11.70 3.72
CA ASN A 159 8.16 11.24 2.74
C ASN A 159 7.12 12.33 2.50
N ASP A 160 6.83 12.56 1.23
CA ASP A 160 5.72 13.39 0.78
C ASP A 160 4.37 12.77 1.19
N LYS A 161 3.28 13.55 1.24
CA LYS A 161 1.91 13.08 1.53
C LYS A 161 1.48 11.87 0.69
N GLN A 162 1.94 11.77 -0.56
CA GLN A 162 1.66 10.61 -1.41
C GLN A 162 2.68 9.46 -1.27
N GLY A 163 3.53 9.50 -0.25
CA GLY A 163 4.50 8.45 0.09
C GLY A 163 5.80 8.48 -0.71
N PHE A 164 6.00 9.45 -1.62
CA PHE A 164 7.26 9.55 -2.37
C PHE A 164 8.42 9.99 -1.46
N PRO A 165 9.55 9.25 -1.44
CA PRO A 165 10.67 9.58 -0.56
C PRO A 165 11.47 10.77 -1.10
N MET A 166 12.00 11.59 -0.18
CA MET A 166 12.96 12.65 -0.49
C MET A 166 14.29 12.07 -0.97
N LYS A 167 14.95 12.77 -1.91
CA LYS A 167 16.26 12.37 -2.43
C LYS A 167 17.27 13.51 -2.34
N GLN A 168 18.37 13.25 -1.64
CA GLN A 168 19.48 14.20 -1.56
C GLN A 168 20.07 14.53 -2.94
N GLY A 169 20.33 15.82 -3.16
CA GLY A 169 20.90 16.37 -4.40
C GLY A 169 19.87 16.78 -5.45
N VAL A 170 18.56 16.55 -5.22
CA VAL A 170 17.50 17.08 -6.07
C VAL A 170 17.07 18.43 -5.50
N LEU A 171 17.63 19.52 -6.02
CA LEU A 171 17.48 20.89 -5.48
C LEU A 171 16.14 21.55 -5.82
N CYS A 172 15.06 20.80 -5.71
CA CYS A 172 13.70 21.30 -5.87
C CYS A 172 12.92 21.04 -4.58
N ASN A 173 11.84 21.78 -4.36
CA ASN A 173 10.84 21.38 -3.39
C ASN A 173 10.04 20.20 -3.99
N ASN A 174 9.43 20.43 -5.16
CA ASN A 174 8.51 19.51 -5.83
C ASN A 174 9.13 18.16 -6.26
N ARG A 175 8.27 17.25 -6.74
CA ARG A 175 8.69 15.93 -7.24
C ARG A 175 9.25 15.98 -8.65
N VAL A 176 10.25 15.14 -8.89
CA VAL A 176 10.91 15.00 -10.19
C VAL A 176 11.04 13.52 -10.56
N ARG A 177 10.95 13.20 -11.85
CA ARG A 177 11.19 11.85 -12.38
C ARG A 177 12.64 11.70 -12.80
N LEU A 178 13.37 10.82 -12.13
CA LEU A 178 14.78 10.54 -12.41
C LEU A 178 14.99 9.11 -12.87
N LEU A 179 15.98 8.88 -13.73
CA LEU A 179 16.40 7.55 -14.16
C LEU A 179 17.39 6.94 -13.15
N PHE A 180 16.93 5.99 -12.35
CA PHE A 180 17.73 5.34 -11.32
C PHE A 180 18.62 4.23 -11.88
N LYS A 181 19.82 4.08 -11.29
CA LYS A 181 20.74 2.95 -11.47
C LYS A 181 20.99 2.24 -10.12
N LYS A 182 21.59 1.05 -10.15
CA LYS A 182 22.02 0.33 -8.95
C LYS A 182 22.87 1.22 -8.02
N GLY A 183 22.58 1.17 -6.72
CA GLY A 183 23.30 1.92 -5.70
C GLY A 183 22.75 3.33 -5.42
N MET A 184 21.85 3.86 -6.25
CA MET A 184 21.14 5.09 -5.92
C MET A 184 20.08 4.84 -4.83
N SER A 185 19.92 5.80 -3.92
CA SER A 185 18.84 5.81 -2.92
C SER A 185 17.45 5.75 -3.58
N CYS A 186 16.43 5.27 -2.84
CA CYS A 186 15.03 5.18 -3.28
C CYS A 186 14.75 4.16 -4.41
N PHE A 187 15.76 3.40 -4.83
CA PHE A 187 15.65 2.35 -5.83
C PHE A 187 16.41 1.09 -5.44
N ARG A 188 15.75 -0.06 -5.60
CA ARG A 188 16.39 -1.37 -5.52
C ARG A 188 16.20 -2.09 -6.85
N GLU A 189 17.32 -2.46 -7.43
CA GLU A 189 17.38 -3.22 -8.68
C GLU A 189 16.76 -4.61 -8.51
N ARG A 190 15.96 -5.05 -9.50
CA ARG A 190 15.34 -6.39 -9.53
C ARG A 190 16.11 -7.37 -10.41
N ARG A 191 16.59 -6.89 -11.56
CA ARG A 191 17.47 -7.60 -12.48
C ARG A 191 18.71 -6.76 -12.71
N THR A 192 19.87 -7.40 -12.72
CA THR A 192 21.17 -6.75 -12.89
C THR A 192 21.23 -5.95 -14.20
N GLY A 193 21.71 -4.71 -14.12
CA GLY A 193 21.81 -3.75 -15.22
C GLY A 193 20.56 -2.89 -15.43
N VAL A 194 19.43 -3.15 -14.74
CA VAL A 194 18.19 -2.43 -15.01
C VAL A 194 18.21 -1.02 -14.45
N ARG A 195 17.88 -0.06 -15.33
CA ARG A 195 17.60 1.34 -14.96
C ARG A 195 16.09 1.58 -15.02
N LYS A 196 15.55 2.35 -14.07
CA LYS A 196 14.11 2.65 -14.02
C LYS A 196 13.86 4.12 -13.74
N ARG A 197 13.02 4.78 -14.54
CA ARG A 197 12.53 6.13 -14.22
C ARG A 197 11.51 6.06 -13.09
N LYS A 198 11.77 6.73 -11.97
CA LYS A 198 10.86 6.83 -10.83
C LYS A 198 10.71 8.29 -10.39
N SER A 199 9.51 8.63 -9.92
CA SER A 199 9.27 9.90 -9.23
C SER A 199 9.87 9.86 -7.83
N VAL A 200 10.52 10.95 -7.44
CA VAL A 200 11.05 11.18 -6.08
C VAL A 200 10.79 12.61 -5.67
N ARG A 201 10.65 12.85 -4.37
CA ARG A 201 10.56 14.18 -3.79
C ARG A 201 11.94 14.84 -3.77
N GLY A 202 11.99 16.15 -3.97
CA GLY A 202 13.21 16.93 -3.84
C GLY A 202 13.80 16.91 -2.43
N CYS A 203 14.96 17.54 -2.25
CA CYS A 203 15.66 17.59 -0.97
C CYS A 203 15.33 18.84 -0.13
N ILE A 204 14.62 19.82 -0.71
CA ILE A 204 14.14 20.99 0.02
C ILE A 204 12.87 20.61 0.78
N VAL A 205 12.80 20.98 2.05
CA VAL A 205 11.66 20.72 2.93
C VAL A 205 10.54 21.71 2.63
N GLY A 206 9.31 21.20 2.52
CA GLY A 206 8.11 22.00 2.31
C GLY A 206 6.92 21.47 3.12
N PRO A 207 5.77 22.16 3.07
CA PRO A 207 4.56 21.83 3.85
C PRO A 207 3.78 20.61 3.34
N ASP A 208 4.10 20.13 2.14
CA ASP A 208 3.47 18.97 1.49
C ASP A 208 4.15 17.63 1.85
N LEU A 209 4.95 17.62 2.92
CA LEU A 209 5.49 16.41 3.51
C LEU A 209 4.49 15.84 4.52
N ALA A 210 4.30 14.52 4.50
CA ALA A 210 3.56 13.84 5.58
C ALA A 210 4.48 13.47 6.73
N VAL A 211 5.73 13.07 6.42
CA VAL A 211 6.70 12.67 7.44
C VAL A 211 8.04 13.35 7.22
N LEU A 212 8.55 14.05 8.24
CA LEU A 212 9.91 14.58 8.25
C LEU A 212 10.77 13.79 9.24
N SER A 213 11.88 13.22 8.77
CA SER A 213 12.85 12.54 9.62
C SER A 213 13.93 13.49 10.09
N LEU A 214 14.05 13.66 11.40
CA LEU A 214 15.12 14.42 12.04
C LEU A 214 16.09 13.47 12.75
N VAL A 215 17.38 13.80 12.74
CA VAL A 215 18.43 13.04 13.43
C VAL A 215 19.12 13.96 14.44
N MET A 216 19.09 13.61 15.72
CA MET A 216 19.76 14.37 16.76
C MET A 216 21.28 14.41 16.55
N VAL A 217 21.87 15.62 16.54
CA VAL A 217 23.31 15.87 16.45
C VAL A 217 23.88 16.30 17.79
N LYS A 218 23.18 17.18 18.51
CA LYS A 218 23.53 17.58 19.88
C LYS A 218 22.32 17.38 20.80
N LYS A 219 22.59 16.87 22.00
CA LYS A 219 21.59 16.72 23.07
C LYS A 219 21.37 18.08 23.73
N GLY A 220 20.12 18.44 23.99
CA GLY A 220 19.75 19.59 24.81
C GLY A 220 19.81 19.30 26.31
N GLU A 221 19.24 20.20 27.11
CA GLU A 221 19.30 20.15 28.57
C GLU A 221 18.35 19.10 29.17
N GLN A 222 17.09 19.10 28.72
CA GLN A 222 16.07 18.17 29.20
C GLN A 222 16.11 16.85 28.45
N ASP A 223 15.78 15.74 29.11
CA ASP A 223 15.68 14.44 28.49
C ASP A 223 14.29 14.23 27.83
N ILE A 224 14.29 13.68 26.61
CA ILE A 224 13.08 13.44 25.82
C ILE A 224 12.63 11.99 26.04
N PRO A 225 11.39 11.78 26.52
CA PRO A 225 10.93 10.45 26.87
C PRO A 225 10.93 9.49 25.68
N GLY A 226 11.49 8.30 25.89
CA GLY A 226 11.62 7.25 24.88
C GLY A 226 12.56 7.57 23.71
N LEU A 227 13.37 8.63 23.83
CA LEU A 227 14.41 8.96 22.86
C LEU A 227 15.79 9.09 23.51
N THR A 228 15.92 9.87 24.59
CA THR A 228 17.21 10.07 25.27
C THR A 228 17.32 9.37 26.62
N ASP A 229 16.20 9.15 27.31
CA ASP A 229 16.08 8.51 28.63
C ASP A 229 16.75 7.13 28.68
N ASP A 230 16.38 6.25 27.75
CA ASP A 230 16.83 4.87 27.75
C ASP A 230 18.03 4.64 26.83
N GLN A 231 18.96 3.81 27.29
CA GLN A 231 20.16 3.45 26.56
C GLN A 231 20.16 1.97 26.20
N LYS A 232 19.56 1.63 25.07
CA LYS A 232 19.57 0.25 24.57
C LYS A 232 20.93 -0.10 23.96
N PRO A 233 21.62 -1.19 24.37
CA PRO A 233 22.91 -1.54 23.78
C PRO A 233 22.76 -2.10 22.35
N ARG A 234 23.81 -1.99 21.54
CA ARG A 234 23.85 -2.64 20.22
C ARG A 234 23.77 -4.16 20.35
N ARG A 235 22.80 -4.77 19.67
CA ARG A 235 22.53 -6.22 19.72
C ARG A 235 23.68 -7.10 19.18
N LEU A 236 24.44 -6.62 18.19
CA LEU A 236 25.45 -7.42 17.50
C LEU A 236 26.83 -6.80 17.64
N GLY A 237 27.79 -7.61 18.11
CA GLY A 237 29.20 -7.26 18.13
C GLY A 237 29.90 -7.45 16.78
N PRO A 238 31.17 -7.02 16.67
CA PRO A 238 31.97 -7.17 15.46
C PRO A 238 32.25 -8.65 15.14
N LYS A 239 32.11 -9.01 13.85
CA LYS A 239 32.36 -10.39 13.35
C LYS A 239 33.77 -10.61 12.78
N ARG A 240 34.42 -9.55 12.30
CA ARG A 240 35.73 -9.64 11.62
C ARG A 240 36.85 -9.51 12.65
N ALA A 241 37.89 -10.35 12.56
CA ALA A 241 39.00 -10.36 13.52
C ALA A 241 39.64 -8.97 13.72
N SER A 242 39.84 -8.21 12.63
CA SER A 242 40.39 -6.84 12.70
C SER A 242 39.50 -5.87 13.47
N ASN A 243 38.17 -6.01 13.36
CA ASN A 243 37.23 -5.11 14.04
C ASN A 243 37.08 -5.46 15.51
N ILE A 244 37.22 -6.74 15.87
CA ILE A 244 37.27 -7.17 17.28
C ILE A 244 38.54 -6.61 17.93
N ARG A 245 39.70 -6.73 17.27
CA ARG A 245 40.96 -6.13 17.76
C ARG A 245 40.85 -4.62 18.01
N LYS A 246 40.29 -3.89 17.04
CA LYS A 246 40.05 -2.43 17.18
C LYS A 246 39.12 -2.09 18.34
N LEU A 247 38.10 -2.91 18.61
CA LEU A 247 37.12 -2.63 19.66
C LEU A 247 37.75 -2.73 21.05
N PHE A 248 38.61 -3.73 21.28
CA PHE A 248 39.23 -3.99 22.58
C PHE A 248 40.68 -3.49 22.68
N GLY A 249 41.17 -2.76 21.67
CA GLY A 249 42.56 -2.27 21.64
C GLY A 249 43.62 -3.37 21.63
N LEU A 250 43.30 -4.56 21.11
CA LEU A 250 44.19 -5.73 21.16
C LEU A 250 45.36 -5.59 20.19
N GLU A 251 46.50 -6.15 20.58
CA GLU A 251 47.65 -6.32 19.72
C GLU A 251 47.45 -7.45 18.69
N LYS A 252 48.39 -7.57 17.77
CA LYS A 252 48.34 -8.63 16.74
C LYS A 252 48.58 -10.04 17.30
N LYS A 253 49.31 -10.12 18.42
CA LYS A 253 49.69 -11.38 19.09
C LYS A 253 48.52 -11.99 19.86
N ASP A 254 47.60 -11.16 20.34
CA ASP A 254 46.48 -11.59 21.18
C ASP A 254 45.48 -12.47 20.42
N ASP A 255 44.95 -13.48 21.11
CA ASP A 255 43.93 -14.36 20.56
C ASP A 255 42.54 -13.71 20.63
N VAL A 256 42.07 -13.31 19.46
CA VAL A 256 40.77 -12.67 19.24
C VAL A 256 39.59 -13.58 19.60
N ARG A 257 39.77 -14.90 19.70
CA ARG A 257 38.68 -15.86 19.98
C ARG A 257 38.06 -15.67 21.37
N GLN A 258 38.86 -15.26 22.33
CA GLN A 258 38.44 -15.07 23.72
C GLN A 258 37.59 -13.81 23.87
N PHE A 259 37.85 -12.78 23.06
CA PHE A 259 37.21 -11.46 23.14
C PHE A 259 35.95 -11.34 22.25
N VAL A 260 35.36 -12.45 21.80
CA VAL A 260 34.14 -12.40 20.98
C VAL A 260 32.93 -12.13 21.87
N VAL A 261 32.23 -11.03 21.60
CA VAL A 261 30.96 -10.71 22.27
C VAL A 261 29.94 -11.81 21.99
N ARG A 262 29.49 -12.48 23.05
CA ARG A 262 28.46 -13.52 23.02
C ARG A 262 27.13 -12.92 23.41
N ARG A 263 26.05 -13.43 22.83
CA ARG A 263 24.68 -13.07 23.23
C ARG A 263 24.03 -14.25 23.94
N GLU A 264 23.35 -13.97 25.03
CA GLU A 264 22.51 -14.93 25.74
C GLU A 264 21.13 -15.02 25.08
N ILE A 265 20.51 -16.20 25.17
CA ILE A 265 19.17 -16.45 24.66
C ILE A 265 18.28 -16.73 25.86
N LYS A 266 17.17 -16.00 26.00
CA LYS A 266 16.28 -16.11 27.17
C LYS A 266 15.63 -17.49 27.29
N GLU A 267 15.32 -18.13 26.16
CA GLU A 267 14.59 -19.42 26.10
C GLU A 267 15.47 -20.67 26.20
N GLY A 268 16.76 -20.51 26.48
CA GLY A 268 17.64 -21.65 26.75
C GLY A 268 19.01 -21.17 27.15
N LYS A 269 19.59 -21.77 28.21
CA LYS A 269 20.89 -21.44 28.83
C LYS A 269 22.11 -21.63 27.89
N LYS A 270 22.06 -21.12 26.66
CA LYS A 270 23.06 -21.29 25.60
C LYS A 270 23.42 -19.91 25.06
N SER A 271 24.69 -19.54 25.21
CA SER A 271 25.24 -18.33 24.60
C SER A 271 25.60 -18.58 23.13
N LYS A 272 25.24 -17.66 22.24
CA LYS A 272 25.62 -17.68 20.81
C LYS A 272 26.69 -16.64 20.52
N ALA A 273 27.67 -17.03 19.71
CA ALA A 273 28.75 -16.15 19.25
C ALA A 273 28.83 -16.15 17.71
N PRO A 274 29.22 -15.03 17.07
CA PRO A 274 29.48 -15.01 15.65
C PRO A 274 30.72 -15.84 15.29
N LYS A 275 30.67 -16.60 14.18
CA LYS A 275 31.86 -17.19 13.58
C LYS A 275 32.80 -16.08 13.09
N ILE A 276 34.00 -16.00 13.67
CA ILE A 276 34.98 -14.97 13.35
C ILE A 276 35.42 -15.10 11.90
N GLN A 277 35.35 -13.98 11.16
CA GLN A 277 35.82 -13.92 9.78
C GLN A 277 37.24 -13.35 9.70
N ARG A 278 38.01 -13.82 8.72
CA ARG A 278 39.40 -13.40 8.46
C ARG A 278 40.35 -13.67 9.64
N LEU A 279 40.07 -14.70 10.42
CA LEU A 279 41.00 -15.23 11.41
C LEU A 279 42.03 -16.13 10.71
N ILE A 280 43.30 -16.04 11.12
CA ILE A 280 44.33 -16.96 10.66
C ILE A 280 44.11 -18.30 11.37
N THR A 281 43.86 -19.36 10.61
CA THR A 281 43.64 -20.71 11.13
C THR A 281 44.64 -21.70 10.53
N PRO A 282 44.94 -22.82 11.21
CA PRO A 282 45.84 -23.85 10.67
C PRO A 282 45.43 -24.32 9.27
N SER A 283 44.13 -24.52 9.03
CA SER A 283 43.61 -24.89 7.70
C SER A 283 43.90 -23.83 6.62
N LEU A 284 43.83 -22.53 6.95
CA LEU A 284 44.19 -21.46 6.01
C LEU A 284 45.69 -21.51 5.68
N LEU A 285 46.54 -21.72 6.68
CA LEU A 285 47.99 -21.85 6.49
C LEU A 285 48.31 -23.08 5.63
N GLN A 286 47.65 -24.21 5.87
CA GLN A 286 47.79 -25.42 5.08
C GLN A 286 47.38 -25.21 3.62
N ARG A 287 46.23 -24.55 3.36
CA ARG A 287 45.81 -24.20 1.99
C ARG A 287 46.85 -23.32 1.30
N LYS A 288 47.43 -22.33 1.99
CA LYS A 288 48.51 -21.50 1.44
C LYS A 288 49.76 -22.32 1.11
N ARG A 289 50.17 -23.25 1.98
CA ARG A 289 51.30 -24.16 1.74
C ARG A 289 51.03 -25.05 0.52
N TYR A 290 49.83 -25.61 0.42
CA TYR A 290 49.39 -26.41 -0.72
C TYR A 290 49.45 -25.63 -2.03
N PHE A 291 48.88 -24.43 -2.11
CA PHE A 291 48.94 -23.61 -3.32
C PHE A 291 50.38 -23.31 -3.74
N LYS A 292 51.27 -23.00 -2.78
CA LYS A 292 52.70 -22.81 -3.07
C LYS A 292 53.36 -24.08 -3.60
N ALA A 293 53.05 -25.24 -3.01
CA ALA A 293 53.57 -26.53 -3.46
C ALA A 293 53.07 -26.89 -4.88
N VAL A 294 51.79 -26.65 -5.19
CA VAL A 294 51.23 -26.85 -6.53
C VAL A 294 51.91 -25.94 -7.56
N VAL A 295 52.12 -24.66 -7.23
CA VAL A 295 52.82 -23.73 -8.12
C VAL A 295 54.26 -24.19 -8.34
N ARG A 296 54.96 -24.61 -7.28
CA ARG A 296 56.32 -25.18 -7.40
C ARG A 296 56.36 -26.40 -8.30
N LYS A 297 55.47 -27.38 -8.07
CA LYS A 297 55.37 -28.59 -8.89
C LYS A 297 55.13 -28.28 -10.37
N ARG A 298 54.29 -27.29 -10.68
CA ARG A 298 54.06 -26.84 -12.07
C ARG A 298 55.31 -26.21 -12.70
N MET A 299 56.08 -25.45 -11.93
CA MET A 299 57.34 -24.87 -12.41
C MET A 299 58.39 -25.95 -12.68
N GLU A 300 58.51 -26.92 -11.77
CA GLU A 300 59.42 -28.07 -11.92
C GLU A 300 59.06 -28.91 -13.15
N SER A 301 57.78 -29.30 -13.30
CA SER A 301 57.33 -30.04 -14.49
C SER A 301 57.52 -29.24 -15.79
N GLY A 302 57.33 -27.92 -15.74
CA GLY A 302 57.58 -27.05 -16.90
C GLY A 302 59.06 -26.98 -17.26
N LYS A 303 59.96 -26.97 -16.26
CA LYS A 303 61.40 -27.00 -16.48
C LYS A 303 61.85 -28.34 -17.07
N GLU A 304 61.33 -29.45 -16.54
CA GLU A 304 61.58 -30.80 -17.06
C GLU A 304 61.09 -30.96 -18.50
N ALA A 305 59.85 -30.58 -18.79
CA ALA A 305 59.29 -30.64 -20.13
C ALA A 305 60.08 -29.77 -21.13
N LYS A 306 60.53 -28.58 -20.70
CA LYS A 306 61.39 -27.72 -21.53
C LYS A 306 62.73 -28.39 -21.81
N ALA A 307 63.37 -29.00 -20.81
CA ALA A 307 64.63 -29.70 -20.98
C ALA A 307 64.48 -30.90 -21.94
N ALA A 308 63.43 -31.71 -21.76
CA ALA A 308 63.13 -32.84 -22.64
C ALA A 308 62.85 -32.39 -24.09
N TYR A 309 62.10 -31.31 -24.27
CA TYR A 309 61.84 -30.75 -25.60
C TYR A 309 63.12 -30.21 -26.26
N GLN A 310 63.99 -29.55 -25.50
CA GLN A 310 65.28 -29.09 -26.01
C GLN A 310 66.17 -30.26 -26.46
N GLN A 311 66.21 -31.35 -25.71
CA GLN A 311 66.93 -32.56 -26.12
C GLN A 311 66.35 -33.14 -27.42
N ARG A 312 65.03 -33.28 -27.51
CA ARG A 312 64.38 -33.79 -28.72
C ARG A 312 64.59 -32.88 -29.95
N LEU A 313 64.65 -31.57 -29.76
CA LEU A 313 64.98 -30.64 -30.84
C LEU A 313 66.39 -30.86 -31.38
N VAL A 314 67.37 -31.09 -30.49
CA VAL A 314 68.75 -31.37 -30.91
C VAL A 314 68.81 -32.66 -31.74
N GLU A 315 68.16 -33.73 -31.28
CA GLU A 315 68.06 -35.00 -32.02
C GLU A 315 67.39 -34.80 -33.38
N TYR A 316 66.23 -34.13 -33.41
CA TYR A 316 65.50 -33.85 -34.65
C TYR A 316 66.35 -33.04 -35.65
N HIS A 317 67.09 -32.04 -35.18
CA HIS A 317 68.01 -31.29 -36.04
C HIS A 317 69.17 -32.14 -36.56
N HIS A 318 69.67 -33.09 -35.78
CA HIS A 318 70.68 -34.05 -36.22
C HIS A 318 70.12 -34.96 -37.32
N GLU A 319 68.97 -35.58 -37.09
CA GLU A 319 68.25 -36.42 -38.07
C GLU A 319 68.03 -35.64 -39.39
N GLN A 320 67.59 -34.38 -39.31
CA GLN A 320 67.39 -33.53 -40.48
C GLN A 320 68.70 -33.20 -41.23
N ARG A 321 69.81 -33.02 -40.51
CA ARG A 321 71.13 -32.81 -41.14
C ARG A 321 71.59 -34.06 -41.87
N GLU A 322 71.40 -35.25 -41.29
CA GLU A 322 71.74 -36.53 -41.91
C GLU A 322 70.92 -36.79 -43.17
N VAL A 323 69.60 -36.54 -43.13
CA VAL A 323 68.72 -36.66 -44.30
C VAL A 323 69.18 -35.74 -45.43
N ARG A 324 69.44 -34.46 -45.14
CA ARG A 324 69.96 -33.51 -46.15
C ARG A 324 71.32 -33.93 -46.69
N ALA A 325 72.21 -34.43 -45.84
CA ALA A 325 73.51 -34.93 -46.28
C ALA A 325 73.34 -36.12 -47.23
N ALA A 326 72.45 -37.07 -46.91
CA ALA A 326 72.13 -38.21 -47.77
C ALA A 326 71.53 -37.78 -49.13
N GLU A 327 70.62 -36.80 -49.14
CA GLU A 327 70.07 -36.21 -50.38
C GLU A 327 71.15 -35.55 -51.24
N LEU A 328 72.04 -34.75 -50.62
CA LEU A 328 73.15 -34.12 -51.33
C LEU A 328 74.11 -35.16 -51.93
N GLN A 329 74.39 -36.25 -51.21
CA GLN A 329 75.19 -37.35 -51.73
C GLN A 329 74.53 -38.04 -52.92
N LYS A 330 73.21 -38.25 -52.89
CA LYS A 330 72.44 -38.76 -54.04
C LYS A 330 72.53 -37.82 -55.25
N LYS A 331 72.35 -36.50 -55.04
CA LYS A 331 72.49 -35.50 -56.12
C LYS A 331 73.90 -35.46 -56.71
N LYS A 332 74.94 -35.55 -55.89
CA LYS A 332 76.33 -35.61 -56.36
C LYS A 332 76.62 -36.87 -57.18
N LYS A 333 76.05 -38.02 -56.81
CA LYS A 333 76.18 -39.27 -57.58
C LYS A 333 75.49 -39.18 -58.94
N GLY A 334 74.27 -38.61 -59.00
CA GLY A 334 73.57 -38.39 -60.28
C GLY A 334 74.29 -37.41 -61.21
N LYS A 335 74.94 -36.37 -60.67
CA LYS A 335 75.73 -35.44 -61.49
C LYS A 335 77.02 -36.03 -62.06
N LYS A 336 77.53 -37.12 -61.48
CA LYS A 336 78.73 -37.83 -61.94
C LYS A 336 78.46 -38.88 -63.02
N SER A 337 77.19 -39.18 -63.31
CA SER A 337 76.77 -40.10 -64.36
C SER A 337 76.33 -39.41 -65.65
N ASP A 338 76.20 -38.08 -65.63
CA ASP A 338 75.76 -37.25 -66.77
C ASP A 338 76.91 -36.46 -67.45
N ASP A 339 78.14 -36.59 -66.94
CA ASP A 339 79.43 -36.25 -67.61
C ASP A 339 80.09 -37.57 -68.05
#